data_AF-A0A017HQI7-F1
#
_entry.id   AF-A0A017HQI7-F1
#
_cell.length_a   1.000
_cell.length_b   1.000
_cell.length_c   1.000
_cell.angle_alpha   90.00
_cell.angle_beta   90.00
_cell.angle_gamma   90.00
#
_symmetry.space_group_name_H-M   'P 1'
#
loop_
_entity.id
_entity.type
_entity.pdbx_description
1 polymer ?
#
loop_
_entity_poly.entity_id
_entity_poly.type
_entity_poly.pdbx_seq_one_letter_code
_entity_poly.pdbx_strand_id
1 'polypeptide(L)' 'MATRPALLKQSDLTRYLKAMRAAGVTGRVEADPRTGRHIIVFGEADIDLDASPNPCDRLLK' A
#
# COMPACT_ATOMS: atom_id res chain seq x y z
N MET A 1 -14.77 -23.62 -4.71
CA MET A 1 -13.86 -22.66 -4.06
C MET A 1 -14.67 -21.86 -3.07
N ALA A 2 -14.36 -21.91 -1.77
CA ALA A 2 -15.04 -21.07 -0.80
C ALA A 2 -14.64 -19.62 -1.04
N THR A 3 -15.60 -18.76 -1.40
CA THR A 3 -15.40 -17.33 -1.61
C THR A 3 -15.15 -16.68 -0.25
N ARG A 4 -13.87 -16.60 0.16
CA ARG A 4 -13.51 -15.87 1.37
C ARG A 4 -13.57 -14.37 1.05
N PRO A 5 -14.31 -13.56 1.83
CA PRO A 5 -14.37 -12.13 1.60
C PRO A 5 -12.96 -11.53 1.68
N ALA A 6 -12.68 -10.56 0.82
CA ALA A 6 -11.40 -9.85 0.84
C ALA A 6 -11.20 -9.17 2.20
N LEU A 7 -10.02 -9.38 2.80
CA LEU A 7 -9.67 -8.80 4.10
C LEU A 7 -9.54 -7.28 4.05
N LEU A 8 -9.32 -6.72 2.86
CA LEU A 8 -9.18 -5.29 2.63
C LEU A 8 -9.96 -4.92 1.37
N LYS A 9 -10.85 -3.93 1.47
CA LYS A 9 -11.55 -3.37 0.31
C LYS A 9 -10.74 -2.22 -0.30
N GLN A 10 -10.87 -2.02 -1.60
CA GLN A 10 -10.21 -0.91 -2.31
C GLN A 10 -10.63 0.47 -1.77
N SER A 11 -11.90 0.61 -1.35
CA SER A 11 -12.42 1.84 -0.74
C SER A 11 -11.69 2.18 0.56
N ASP A 12 -11.36 1.17 1.35
CA ASP A 12 -10.72 1.33 2.66
C ASP A 12 -9.26 1.71 2.48
N LEU A 13 -8.55 1.01 1.58
CA LEU A 13 -7.18 1.35 1.20
C LEU A 13 -7.07 2.81 0.72
N THR A 14 -7.97 3.22 -0.18
CA THR A 14 -7.99 4.60 -0.70
C THR A 14 -8.23 5.62 0.41
N ARG A 15 -9.12 5.31 1.36
CA ARG A 15 -9.40 6.18 2.51
C ARG A 15 -8.16 6.32 3.41
N TYR A 16 -7.47 5.23 3.70
CA TYR A 16 -6.29 5.26 4.55
C TYR A 16 -5.14 6.01 3.91
N LEU A 17 -4.85 5.76 2.62
CA LEU A 17 -3.79 6.49 1.91
C LEU A 17 -4.06 8.00 1.86
N LYS A 18 -5.32 8.42 1.67
CA LYS A 18 -5.70 9.84 1.72
C LYS A 18 -5.46 10.45 3.11
N ALA A 19 -5.85 9.73 4.16
CA ALA A 19 -5.65 10.19 5.54
C ALA A 19 -4.16 10.29 5.90
N MET A 20 -3.36 9.29 5.50
CA MET A 20 -1.90 9.29 5.68
C MET A 20 -1.24 10.46 4.96
N ARG A 21 -1.60 10.69 3.69
CA ARG A 21 -1.11 11.83 2.92
C ARG A 21 -1.48 13.17 3.58
N ALA A 22 -2.70 13.32 4.07
CA ALA A 22 -3.16 14.54 4.75
C ALA A 22 -2.44 14.78 6.08
N ALA A 23 -2.10 13.70 6.80
CA ALA A 23 -1.34 13.74 8.03
C ALA A 23 0.18 13.95 7.80
N GLY A 24 0.65 13.92 6.55
CA GLY A 24 2.07 14.01 6.23
C GLY A 24 2.86 12.77 6.68
N VAL A 25 2.19 11.62 6.80
CA VAL A 25 2.82 10.40 7.30
C VAL A 25 2.94 9.36 6.20
N THR A 26 4.12 8.77 6.09
CA THR A 26 4.43 7.68 5.16
C THR A 26 4.42 6.35 5.89
N GLY A 27 3.99 5.28 5.22
CA GLY A 27 3.90 3.96 5.84
C GLY A 27 3.15 2.96 4.96
N ARG A 28 2.82 1.81 5.54
CA ARG A 28 2.04 0.76 4.85
C ARG A 28 0.78 0.39 5.64
N VAL A 29 -0.23 -0.07 4.90
CA VAL A 29 -1.47 -0.60 5.47
C VAL A 29 -1.44 -2.11 5.37
N GLU A 30 -1.59 -2.78 6.50
CA GLU A 30 -1.69 -4.24 6.61
C GLU A 30 -3.09 -4.65 7.07
N ALA A 31 -3.50 -5.86 6.73
CA ALA A 31 -4.73 -6.48 7.24
C ALA A 31 -4.37 -7.77 7.97
N ASP A 32 -4.74 -7.88 9.25
CA ASP A 32 -4.53 -9.08 10.04
C ASP A 32 -5.48 -10.19 9.54
N PRO A 33 -4.94 -11.31 9.01
CA PRO A 33 -5.76 -12.38 8.45
C PRO A 33 -6.53 -13.20 9.49
N ARG A 34 -6.21 -13.07 10.78
CA ARG A 34 -6.87 -13.75 11.91
C ARG A 34 -8.01 -12.91 12.47
N THR A 35 -7.79 -11.61 12.66
CA THR A 35 -8.76 -10.72 13.32
C THR A 35 -9.54 -9.84 12.34
N GLY A 36 -9.09 -9.71 11.09
CA GLY A 36 -9.65 -8.79 10.10
C GLY A 36 -9.36 -7.32 10.38
N ARG A 37 -8.48 -7.01 11.35
CA ARG A 37 -8.14 -5.63 11.70
C ARG A 37 -7.17 -5.03 10.69
N HIS A 38 -7.39 -3.77 10.36
CA HIS A 38 -6.45 -2.98 9.56
C HIS A 38 -5.43 -2.33 10.48
N ILE A 39 -4.15 -2.46 10.14
CA ILE A 39 -3.02 -1.94 10.91
C ILE A 39 -2.28 -0.94 10.03
N ILE A 40 -2.09 0.27 10.52
CA ILE A 40 -1.25 1.28 9.85
C ILE A 40 0.12 1.21 10.52
N VAL A 41 1.13 0.80 9.74
CA VAL A 41 2.50 0.72 10.22
C VAL A 41 3.24 1.96 9.75
N PHE A 42 3.69 2.74 10.73
CA PHE A 42 4.57 3.89 10.53
C PHE A 42 6.01 3.43 10.66
N GLY A 43 6.85 3.83 9.72
CA GLY A 43 8.30 3.63 9.76
C GLY A 43 8.92 4.65 8.83
N GLU A 44 10.18 5.02 9.09
CA GLU A 44 11.01 5.71 8.10
C GLU A 44 10.98 4.86 6.83
N ALA A 45 10.10 5.21 5.91
CA ALA A 45 10.26 4.77 4.55
C ALA A 45 11.53 5.49 4.12
N ASP A 46 12.65 4.76 4.04
CA ASP A 46 13.65 5.06 3.02
C ASP A 46 12.88 5.05 1.70
N ILE A 47 12.34 6.22 1.36
CA ILE A 47 11.80 6.47 0.05
C ILE A 47 13.05 6.51 -0.80
N ASP A 48 13.42 5.37 -1.35
CA ASP A 48 14.35 5.32 -2.47
C ASP A 48 13.62 5.97 -3.64
N LEU A 49 13.67 7.30 -3.65
CA LEU A 49 13.14 8.16 -4.72
C LEU A 49 13.99 8.03 -5.99
N ASP A 50 15.10 7.29 -5.94
CA ASP A 50 15.99 7.07 -7.07
C ASP A 50 16.03 5.59 -7.51
N ALA A 51 15.59 5.41 -8.75
CA ALA A 51 16.19 4.51 -9.74
C ALA A 51 15.96 2.99 -9.61
N SER A 52 14.80 2.56 -10.11
CA SER A 52 14.83 1.46 -11.08
C SER A 52 14.07 1.90 -12.34
N PRO A 53 14.77 2.17 -13.47
CA PRO A 53 14.09 2.49 -14.72
C PRO A 53 13.23 1.30 -15.15
N ASN A 54 12.02 1.60 -15.60
CA ASN A 54 11.08 0.60 -16.07
C ASN A 54 11.77 -0.27 -17.16
N PRO A 55 11.87 -1.60 -16.98
CA PRO A 55 12.56 -2.47 -17.93
C PRO A 55 11.96 -2.43 -19.34
N CYS A 56 10.71 -1.95 -19.49
CA CYS A 56 10.05 -1.76 -20.78
C CYS A 56 10.54 -0.54 -21.57
N ASP A 57 11.24 0.42 -20.96
CA ASP A 57 11.76 1.61 -21.66
C ASP A 57 12.88 1.27 -22.65
N ARG A 58 13.48 0.06 -22.55
CA ARG A 58 14.49 -0.45 -23.49
C ARG A 58 13.91 -0.89 -24.83
N LEU A 59 12.59 -1.08 -24.92
CA LEU A 59 11.91 -1.63 -26.11
C LEU A 59 11.40 -0.55 -27.07
N LEU A 60 11.54 0.73 -26.73
CA LEU A 60 11.05 1.88 -27.50
C LEU A 60 12.14 2.55 -28.37
N LYS A 61 13.23 1.84 -28.67
CA LYS A 61 14.31 2.30 -29.56
C LYS A 61 14.27 1.59 -30.90
#